data_AF-A0A7V2T3M6-F1
#
_entry.id   AF-A0A7V2T3M6-F1
#
_cell.length_a   1.000
_cell.length_b   1.000
_cell.length_c   1.000
_cell.angle_alpha   90.00
_cell.angle_beta   90.00
_cell.angle_gamma   90.00
#
_symmetry.space_group_name_H-M   'P 1'
#
loop_
_entity.id
_entity.type
_entity.pdbx_description
1 polymer ?
#
loop_
_entity_poly.entity_id
_entity_poly.type
_entity_poly.pdbx_seq_one_letter_code
_entity_poly.pdbx_strand_id
1 'polypeptide(L)'
;MSRIILFLIFIISVVAIVFLLRYLWNKFSGAVTHVIEKSSDMAMEQQEKWKLREKRKKLPNEIQKLIVKYEELLESNDELSEHWQGAMEPVYKALGDIVHILTSAPKKVNKVRTLLSVSLPALEKFIATLNTNQTFMDEAEAKKAQQNIDVIHKDLQQHELTLQKSRRFDFDVLMDVIKIRLKRD
;
A
#
# COMPACT_ATOMS: atom_id res chain seq x y z
N MET A 1 -76.06 -10.98 16.19
CA MET A 1 -74.96 -10.52 17.07
C MET A 1 -73.68 -11.36 16.92
N SER A 2 -73.73 -12.69 17.06
CA SER A 2 -72.55 -13.60 16.93
C SER A 2 -71.74 -13.45 15.62
N ARG A 3 -72.39 -13.28 14.46
CA ARG A 3 -71.71 -13.11 13.16
C ARG A 3 -70.87 -11.83 13.04
N ILE A 4 -71.28 -10.75 13.71
CA ILE A 4 -70.57 -9.46 13.69
C ILE A 4 -69.32 -9.54 14.58
N ILE A 5 -69.43 -10.24 15.72
CA ILE A 5 -68.30 -10.47 16.64
C ILE A 5 -67.21 -11.31 15.97
N LEU A 6 -67.60 -12.36 15.22
CA LEU A 6 -66.64 -13.18 14.45
C LEU A 6 -65.93 -12.35 13.37
N PHE A 7 -66.63 -11.44 12.71
CA PHE A 7 -66.04 -10.57 11.69
C PHE A 7 -65.04 -9.57 12.29
N LEU A 8 -65.34 -9.01 13.47
CA LEU A 8 -64.42 -8.14 14.20
C LEU A 8 -63.16 -8.88 14.66
N ILE A 9 -63.29 -10.11 15.16
CA ILE A 9 -62.14 -10.94 15.57
C ILE A 9 -61.26 -11.27 14.36
N PHE A 10 -61.86 -11.56 13.20
CA PHE A 10 -61.12 -11.82 11.97
C PHE A 10 -60.30 -10.60 11.53
N ILE A 11 -60.89 -9.40 11.54
CA ILE A 11 -60.18 -8.16 11.19
C ILE A 11 -59.02 -7.91 12.15
N ILE A 12 -59.22 -8.09 13.47
CA ILE A 12 -58.16 -7.91 14.48
C ILE A 12 -57.01 -8.89 14.24
N SER A 13 -57.32 -10.15 13.91
CA SER A 13 -56.32 -11.18 13.60
C SER A 13 -55.48 -10.80 12.37
N VAL A 14 -56.12 -10.34 11.29
CA VAL A 14 -55.41 -9.89 10.07
C VAL A 14 -54.50 -8.70 10.37
N VAL A 15 -54.99 -7.72 11.15
CA VAL A 15 -54.19 -6.55 11.54
C VAL A 15 -52.98 -6.97 12.39
N ALA A 16 -53.16 -7.91 13.33
CA ALA A 16 -52.07 -8.44 14.14
C ALA A 16 -50.99 -9.15 13.30
N ILE A 17 -51.41 -9.92 12.28
CA ILE A 17 -50.48 -10.61 11.37
C ILE A 17 -49.67 -9.61 10.54
N VAL A 18 -50.33 -8.58 9.98
CA VAL A 18 -49.64 -7.53 9.21
C VAL A 18 -48.64 -6.77 10.10
N PHE A 19 -49.02 -6.51 11.35
CA PHE A 19 -48.13 -5.85 12.31
C PHE A 19 -46.91 -6.71 12.66
N LEU A 20 -47.11 -8.02 12.88
CA LEU A 20 -46.02 -8.97 13.12
C LEU A 20 -45.06 -9.07 11.93
N LEU A 21 -45.58 -9.16 10.70
CA LEU A 21 -44.76 -9.18 9.49
C LEU A 21 -43.93 -7.91 9.33
N ARG A 22 -44.52 -6.73 9.60
CA ARG A 22 -43.80 -5.45 9.57
C ARG A 22 -42.73 -5.37 10.65
N TYR A 23 -43.01 -5.87 11.86
CA TYR A 23 -42.04 -5.91 12.95
C TYR A 23 -40.86 -6.84 12.62
N LEU A 24 -41.13 -8.02 12.07
CA LEU A 24 -40.10 -8.95 11.60
C LEU A 24 -39.27 -8.32 10.48
N TRP A 25 -39.89 -7.67 9.49
CA TRP A 25 -39.19 -6.99 8.41
C TRP A 25 -38.24 -5.91 8.93
N ASN A 26 -38.70 -5.04 9.83
CA ASN A 26 -37.87 -4.00 10.42
C ASN A 26 -36.71 -4.55 11.27
N LYS A 27 -36.89 -5.72 11.90
CA LYS A 27 -35.85 -6.36 12.72
C LYS A 27 -34.82 -7.10 11.87
N PHE A 28 -35.24 -7.74 10.78
CA PHE A 28 -34.35 -8.49 9.89
C PHE A 28 -33.67 -7.62 8.84
N SER A 29 -34.29 -6.52 8.39
CA SER A 29 -33.69 -5.63 7.39
C SER A 29 -32.33 -5.08 7.84
N GLY A 30 -32.18 -4.70 9.10
CA GLY A 30 -30.90 -4.22 9.67
C GLY A 30 -29.80 -5.28 9.73
N ALA A 31 -30.15 -6.56 9.95
CA ALA A 31 -29.19 -7.65 9.96
C ALA A 31 -28.75 -8.03 8.53
N VAL A 32 -29.68 -7.97 7.57
CA VAL A 32 -29.40 -8.22 6.15
C VAL A 32 -28.51 -7.13 5.57
N THR A 33 -28.73 -5.85 5.89
CA THR A 33 -27.86 -4.75 5.43
C THR A 33 -26.44 -4.90 5.96
N HIS A 34 -26.26 -5.26 7.24
CA HIS A 34 -24.91 -5.40 7.83
C HIS A 34 -24.12 -6.61 7.27
N VAL A 35 -24.78 -7.70 6.89
CA VAL A 35 -24.12 -8.86 6.24
C VAL A 35 -23.82 -8.58 4.76
N ILE A 36 -24.72 -7.87 4.08
CA ILE A 36 -24.50 -7.45 2.69
C ILE A 36 -23.34 -6.44 2.61
N GLU A 37 -23.28 -5.47 3.53
CA GLU A 37 -22.22 -4.47 3.60
C GLU A 37 -20.86 -5.10 3.93
N LYS A 38 -20.81 -6.01 4.92
CA LYS A 38 -19.57 -6.73 5.26
C LYS A 38 -19.09 -7.66 4.13
N SER A 39 -20.01 -8.26 3.37
CA SER A 39 -19.65 -9.11 2.23
C SER A 39 -19.26 -8.30 0.98
N SER A 40 -19.86 -7.12 0.77
CA SER A 40 -19.42 -6.20 -0.29
C SER A 40 -18.04 -5.64 0.00
N ASP A 41 -17.74 -5.30 1.25
CA ASP A 41 -16.44 -4.77 1.64
C ASP A 41 -15.34 -5.82 1.48
N MET A 42 -15.59 -7.06 1.92
CA MET A 42 -14.65 -8.17 1.73
C MET A 42 -14.45 -8.52 0.25
N ALA A 43 -15.51 -8.49 -0.56
CA ALA A 43 -15.41 -8.73 -2.00
C ALA A 43 -14.62 -7.62 -2.70
N MET A 44 -14.81 -6.36 -2.28
CA MET A 44 -14.09 -5.21 -2.82
C MET A 44 -12.60 -5.26 -2.45
N GLU A 45 -12.26 -5.59 -1.21
CA GLU A 45 -10.88 -5.77 -0.74
C GLU A 45 -10.17 -6.91 -1.49
N GLN A 46 -10.84 -8.05 -1.68
CA GLN A 46 -10.30 -9.16 -2.48
C GLN A 46 -10.13 -8.78 -3.96
N GLN A 47 -11.07 -8.02 -4.52
CA GLN A 47 -10.99 -7.54 -5.89
C GLN A 47 -9.85 -6.54 -6.09
N GLU A 48 -9.58 -5.67 -5.11
CA GLU A 48 -8.43 -4.77 -5.12
C GLU A 48 -7.10 -5.51 -5.02
N LYS A 49 -6.99 -6.48 -4.10
CA LYS A 49 -5.82 -7.37 -3.99
C LYS A 49 -5.59 -8.13 -5.30
N TRP A 50 -6.65 -8.61 -5.95
CA TRP A 50 -6.55 -9.29 -7.24
C TRP A 50 -6.11 -8.34 -8.36
N LYS A 51 -6.68 -7.14 -8.46
CA LYS A 51 -6.26 -6.10 -9.42
C LYS A 51 -4.80 -5.70 -9.23
N LEU A 52 -4.34 -5.57 -7.98
CA LEU A 52 -2.94 -5.29 -7.66
C LEU A 52 -2.03 -6.43 -8.12
N ARG A 53 -2.42 -7.69 -7.88
CA ARG A 53 -1.69 -8.87 -8.37
C ARG A 53 -1.63 -8.94 -9.89
N GLU A 54 -2.73 -8.64 -10.59
CA GLU A 54 -2.74 -8.59 -12.05
C GLU A 54 -1.86 -7.47 -12.61
N LYS A 55 -1.88 -6.28 -11.99
CA LYS A 55 -0.97 -5.18 -12.35
C LYS A 55 0.49 -5.56 -12.12
N ARG A 56 0.80 -6.24 -11.00
CA ARG A 56 2.15 -6.74 -10.69
C ARG A 56 2.64 -7.75 -11.73
N LYS A 57 1.80 -8.68 -12.19
CA LYS A 57 2.17 -9.68 -13.22
C LYS A 57 2.62 -9.07 -14.55
N LYS A 58 2.19 -7.84 -14.88
CA LYS A 58 2.58 -7.12 -16.10
C LYS A 58 3.93 -6.41 -15.99
N LEU A 59 4.52 -6.34 -14.78
CA LEU A 59 5.81 -5.71 -14.55
C LEU A 59 6.96 -6.69 -14.87
N PRO A 60 8.15 -6.19 -15.22
CA PRO A 60 9.36 -7.00 -15.29
C PRO A 60 9.60 -7.80 -14.00
N ASN A 61 10.14 -9.01 -14.13
CA ASN A 61 10.39 -9.94 -13.01
C ASN A 61 11.25 -9.30 -11.90
N GLU A 62 12.23 -8.47 -12.29
CA GLU A 62 13.09 -7.73 -11.36
C GLU A 62 12.30 -6.78 -10.45
N ILE A 63 11.31 -6.07 -10.99
CA ILE A 63 10.46 -5.15 -10.23
C ILE A 63 9.49 -5.94 -9.35
N GLN A 64 8.95 -7.07 -9.84
CA GLN A 64 8.11 -7.94 -9.03
C GLN A 64 8.87 -8.46 -7.81
N LYS A 65 10.11 -8.95 -8.00
CA LYS A 65 10.99 -9.39 -6.92
C LYS A 65 11.33 -8.27 -5.94
N LEU A 66 11.59 -7.07 -6.46
CA LEU A 66 11.85 -5.90 -5.62
C LEU A 66 10.65 -5.56 -4.73
N ILE A 67 9.42 -5.60 -5.26
CA ILE A 67 8.21 -5.33 -4.47
C ILE A 67 8.06 -6.37 -3.35
N VAL A 68 8.23 -7.66 -3.66
CA VAL A 68 8.14 -8.73 -2.67
C VAL A 68 9.18 -8.55 -1.58
N LYS A 69 10.44 -8.28 -1.96
CA LYS A 69 11.52 -8.01 -1.00
C LYS A 69 11.25 -6.78 -0.15
N TYR A 70 10.70 -5.72 -0.73
CA TYR A 70 10.31 -4.53 0.02
C TYR A 70 9.24 -4.84 1.07
N GLU A 71 8.23 -5.64 0.72
CA GLU A 71 7.19 -6.11 1.66
C GLU A 71 7.80 -6.96 2.79
N GLU A 72 8.66 -7.92 2.46
CA GLU A 72 9.38 -8.75 3.45
C GLU A 72 10.25 -7.91 4.41
N LEU A 73 10.89 -6.86 3.88
CA LEU A 73 11.71 -5.95 4.66
C LEU A 73 10.88 -5.06 5.60
N LEU A 74 9.68 -4.66 5.18
CA LEU A 74 8.74 -3.95 6.06
C LEU A 74 8.26 -4.86 7.20
N GLU A 75 7.94 -6.12 6.92
CA GLU A 75 7.59 -7.10 7.96
C GLU A 75 8.76 -7.33 8.93
N SER A 76 9.99 -7.39 8.42
CA SER A 76 11.20 -7.52 9.24
C SER A 76 11.46 -6.29 10.13
N ASN A 77 10.96 -5.12 9.75
CA ASN A 77 11.04 -3.91 10.56
C ASN A 77 10.14 -3.98 11.80
N ASP A 78 8.99 -4.66 11.70
CA ASP A 78 8.06 -4.80 12.83
C ASP A 78 8.68 -5.61 13.99
N GLU A 79 9.73 -6.39 13.72
CA GLU A 79 10.52 -7.13 14.72
C GLU A 79 11.60 -6.29 15.43
N LEU A 80 11.90 -5.09 14.92
CA LEU A 80 12.86 -4.18 15.53
C LEU A 80 12.25 -3.43 16.73
N SER A 81 13.09 -3.01 17.68
CA SER A 81 12.66 -2.08 18.73
C SER A 81 12.30 -0.71 18.16
N GLU A 82 11.45 0.05 18.86
CA GLU A 82 10.98 1.37 18.41
C GLU A 82 12.13 2.33 18.01
N HIS A 83 13.25 2.27 18.75
CA HIS A 83 14.44 3.06 18.45
C HIS A 83 15.01 2.75 17.05
N TRP A 84 15.14 1.47 16.72
CA TRP A 84 15.67 1.04 15.42
C TRP A 84 14.66 1.18 14.29
N GLN A 85 13.37 1.00 14.57
CA GLN A 85 12.30 1.29 13.61
C GLN A 85 12.34 2.76 13.17
N GLY A 86 12.44 3.69 14.12
CA GLY A 86 12.56 5.12 13.82
C GLY A 86 13.83 5.46 13.04
N ALA A 87 14.96 4.82 13.36
CA ALA A 87 16.20 5.01 12.62
C ALA A 87 16.11 4.51 11.17
N MET A 88 15.38 3.41 10.93
CA MET A 88 15.26 2.79 9.60
C MET A 88 14.14 3.39 8.74
N GLU A 89 13.18 4.10 9.32
CA GLU A 89 12.09 4.79 8.59
C GLU A 89 12.55 5.54 7.32
N PRO A 90 13.60 6.41 7.35
CA PRO A 90 14.07 7.09 6.15
C PRO A 90 14.57 6.15 5.06
N VAL A 91 15.17 5.00 5.43
CA VAL A 91 15.66 3.99 4.49
C VAL A 91 14.47 3.32 3.78
N TYR A 92 13.45 2.89 4.53
CA TYR A 92 12.25 2.28 3.95
C TYR A 92 11.48 3.24 3.07
N LYS A 93 11.37 4.51 3.48
CA LYS A 93 10.73 5.54 2.68
C LYS A 93 11.42 5.71 1.32
N ALA A 94 12.75 5.88 1.32
CA ALA A 94 13.52 5.99 0.08
C ALA A 94 13.38 4.74 -0.82
N LEU A 95 13.40 3.55 -0.23
CA LEU A 95 13.18 2.31 -0.96
C LEU A 95 11.76 2.22 -1.55
N GLY A 96 10.75 2.61 -0.79
CA GLY A 96 9.35 2.70 -1.22
C GLY A 96 9.16 3.68 -2.38
N ASP A 97 9.80 4.85 -2.32
CA ASP A 97 9.79 5.83 -3.41
C ASP A 97 10.42 5.27 -4.69
N ILE A 98 11.54 4.56 -4.58
CA ILE A 98 12.16 3.85 -5.71
C ILE A 98 11.20 2.80 -6.30
N VAL A 99 10.58 1.98 -5.47
CA VAL A 99 9.58 0.97 -5.90
C VAL A 99 8.42 1.64 -6.62
N HIS A 100 7.90 2.74 -6.08
CA HIS A 100 6.82 3.50 -6.68
C HIS A 100 7.20 4.08 -8.05
N ILE A 101 8.42 4.63 -8.19
CA ILE A 101 8.91 5.14 -9.47
C ILE A 101 9.08 4.01 -10.49
N LEU A 102 9.61 2.85 -10.08
CA LEU A 102 9.84 1.72 -10.97
C LEU A 102 8.54 1.04 -11.42
N THR A 103 7.55 0.93 -10.53
CA THR A 103 6.21 0.43 -10.89
C THR A 103 5.52 1.36 -11.89
N SER A 104 5.68 2.67 -11.73
CA SER A 104 5.14 3.68 -12.65
C SER A 104 5.92 3.78 -13.97
N ALA A 105 7.22 3.49 -13.96
CA ALA A 105 8.09 3.58 -15.13
C ALA A 105 9.05 2.37 -15.24
N PRO A 106 8.54 1.18 -15.60
CA PRO A 106 9.33 -0.07 -15.57
C PRO A 106 10.59 -0.06 -16.45
N LYS A 107 10.58 0.74 -17.51
CA LYS A 107 11.73 0.92 -18.43
C LYS A 107 12.99 1.45 -17.73
N LYS A 108 12.85 2.05 -16.54
CA LYS A 108 13.97 2.62 -15.78
C LYS A 108 14.72 1.59 -14.92
N VAL A 109 14.25 0.34 -14.84
CA VAL A 109 14.86 -0.71 -13.99
C VAL A 109 16.37 -0.88 -14.25
N ASN A 110 16.79 -0.76 -15.51
CA ASN A 110 18.21 -0.85 -15.89
C ASN A 110 19.10 0.22 -15.25
N LYS A 111 18.54 1.38 -14.88
CA LYS A 111 19.28 2.48 -14.23
C LYS A 111 19.61 2.22 -12.77
N VAL A 112 18.96 1.22 -12.17
CA VAL A 112 19.11 0.85 -10.75
C VAL A 112 19.48 -0.63 -10.62
N ARG A 113 20.21 -1.17 -11.61
CA ARG A 113 20.69 -2.55 -11.56
C ARG A 113 21.62 -2.78 -10.35
N THR A 114 22.46 -1.79 -10.03
CA THR A 114 23.37 -1.84 -8.88
C THR A 114 22.63 -1.89 -7.54
N LEU A 115 21.53 -1.14 -7.40
CA LEU A 115 20.62 -1.27 -6.25
C LEU A 115 20.14 -2.71 -6.09
N LEU A 116 19.64 -3.32 -7.16
CA LEU A 116 19.09 -4.68 -7.12
C LEU A 116 20.13 -5.75 -6.82
N SER A 117 21.36 -5.59 -7.32
CA SER A 117 22.41 -6.60 -7.19
C SER A 117 23.32 -6.43 -5.97
N VAL A 118 23.46 -5.22 -5.43
CA VAL A 118 24.43 -4.90 -4.37
C VAL A 118 23.74 -4.31 -3.15
N SER A 119 23.11 -3.14 -3.29
CA SER A 119 22.62 -2.37 -2.15
C SER A 119 21.45 -3.04 -1.44
N LEU A 120 20.52 -3.65 -2.19
CA LEU A 120 19.37 -4.35 -1.61
C LEU A 120 19.78 -5.62 -0.84
N PRO A 121 20.62 -6.52 -1.38
CA PRO A 121 21.17 -7.63 -0.57
C PRO A 121 22.00 -7.18 0.64
N ALA A 122 22.69 -6.04 0.57
CA ALA A 122 23.44 -5.50 1.69
C ALA A 122 22.50 -5.00 2.80
N LEU A 123 21.42 -4.30 2.42
CA LEU A 123 20.36 -3.87 3.33
C LEU A 123 19.67 -5.06 4.00
N GLU A 124 19.34 -6.12 3.26
CA GLU A 124 18.76 -7.36 3.81
C GLU A 124 19.66 -7.98 4.88
N LYS A 125 20.95 -8.13 4.60
CA LYS A 125 21.92 -8.66 5.57
C LYS A 125 22.08 -7.76 6.79
N PHE A 126 22.07 -6.45 6.58
CA PHE A 126 22.16 -5.48 7.66
C PHE A 126 20.95 -5.59 8.60
N ILE A 127 19.72 -5.60 8.07
CA ILE A 127 18.49 -5.75 8.86
C ILE A 127 18.48 -7.08 9.61
N ALA A 128 18.83 -8.19 8.96
CA ALA A 128 18.90 -9.49 9.62
C ALA A 128 19.91 -9.50 10.80
N THR A 129 21.06 -8.84 10.62
CA THR A 129 22.06 -8.69 11.67
C THR A 129 21.54 -7.79 12.80
N LEU A 130 20.82 -6.72 12.45
CA LEU A 130 20.22 -5.80 13.42
C LEU A 130 19.14 -6.50 14.26
N ASN A 131 18.23 -7.26 13.63
CA ASN A 131 17.19 -8.03 14.33
C ASN A 131 17.80 -9.01 15.34
N THR A 132 18.92 -9.65 14.97
CA THR A 132 19.60 -10.63 15.84
C THR A 132 20.34 -9.97 16.99
N ASN A 133 20.99 -8.83 16.75
CA ASN A 133 21.98 -8.27 17.68
C ASN A 133 21.47 -7.06 18.48
N GLN A 134 20.33 -6.46 18.11
CA GLN A 134 19.83 -5.21 18.70
C GLN A 134 19.75 -5.19 20.24
N THR A 135 19.56 -6.33 20.90
CA THR A 135 19.48 -6.44 22.37
C THR A 135 20.83 -6.58 23.05
N PHE A 136 21.89 -6.91 22.30
CA PHE A 136 23.22 -7.21 22.80
C PHE A 136 24.28 -6.18 22.37
N MET A 137 23.89 -5.18 21.57
CA MET A 137 24.79 -4.15 21.07
C MET A 137 25.32 -3.28 22.21
N ASP A 138 26.63 -3.05 22.19
CA ASP A 138 27.23 -1.99 23.00
C ASP A 138 27.01 -0.61 22.35
N GLU A 139 27.36 0.46 23.08
CA GLU A 139 27.15 1.83 22.62
C GLU A 139 27.95 2.16 21.34
N ALA A 140 29.13 1.56 21.17
CA ALA A 140 29.98 1.77 19.99
C ALA A 140 29.39 1.07 18.76
N GLU A 141 28.88 -0.15 18.91
CA GLU A 141 28.18 -0.92 17.90
C GLU A 141 26.87 -0.26 17.48
N ALA A 142 26.08 0.23 18.44
CA ALA A 142 24.85 0.97 18.16
C ALA A 142 25.15 2.24 17.34
N LYS A 143 26.20 3.00 17.69
CA LYS A 143 26.62 4.18 16.92
C LYS A 143 27.06 3.82 15.50
N LYS A 144 27.79 2.71 15.33
CA LYS A 144 28.21 2.22 14.01
C LYS A 144 27.03 1.75 13.17
N ALA A 145 26.05 1.10 13.79
CA ALA A 145 24.81 0.70 13.13
C ALA A 145 24.05 1.93 12.61
N GLN A 146 23.91 3.00 13.42
CA GLN A 146 23.32 4.27 12.96
C GLN A 146 24.09 4.89 11.78
N GLN A 147 25.43 4.89 11.83
CA GLN A 147 26.23 5.37 10.70
C GLN A 147 26.02 4.54 9.42
N ASN A 148 25.87 3.22 9.56
CA ASN A 148 25.59 2.35 8.42
C ASN A 148 24.19 2.63 7.84
N ILE A 149 23.19 2.88 8.68
CA ILE A 149 21.85 3.31 8.26
C ILE A 149 21.93 4.58 7.42
N ASP A 150 22.69 5.58 7.88
CA ASP A 150 22.88 6.83 7.13
C ASP A 150 23.56 6.61 5.78
N VAL A 151 24.56 5.73 5.72
CA VAL A 151 25.27 5.40 4.46
C VAL A 151 24.31 4.71 3.48
N ILE A 152 23.53 3.74 3.95
CA ILE A 152 22.53 3.04 3.12
C ILE A 152 21.48 4.03 2.64
N HIS A 153 20.97 4.90 3.53
CA HIS A 153 19.98 5.91 3.16
C HIS A 153 20.49 6.82 2.05
N LYS A 154 21.74 7.31 2.15
CA LYS A 154 22.36 8.15 1.10
C LYS A 154 22.49 7.42 -0.24
N ASP A 155 22.85 6.14 -0.21
CA ASP A 155 22.94 5.32 -1.43
C ASP A 155 21.57 5.15 -2.10
N LEU A 156 20.53 4.88 -1.32
CA LEU A 156 19.14 4.83 -1.83
C LEU A 156 18.70 6.17 -2.41
N GLN A 157 18.95 7.29 -1.73
CA GLN A 157 18.65 8.63 -2.26
C GLN A 157 19.35 8.89 -3.60
N GLN A 158 20.60 8.43 -3.76
CA GLN A 158 21.31 8.57 -5.04
C GLN A 158 20.63 7.77 -6.17
N HIS A 159 20.14 6.57 -5.87
CA HIS A 159 19.35 5.77 -6.81
C HIS A 159 18.01 6.42 -7.15
N GLU A 160 17.32 6.96 -6.16
CA GLU A 160 16.07 7.70 -6.34
C GLU A 160 16.27 8.91 -7.25
N LEU A 161 17.28 9.75 -6.98
CA LEU A 161 17.63 10.90 -7.81
C LEU A 161 17.95 10.51 -9.26
N THR A 162 18.64 9.37 -9.45
CA THR A 162 18.93 8.84 -10.79
C THR A 162 17.66 8.46 -11.55
N LEU A 163 16.66 7.93 -10.85
CA LEU A 163 15.35 7.62 -11.41
C LEU A 163 14.53 8.88 -11.71
N GLN A 164 14.61 9.91 -10.86
CA GLN A 164 13.89 11.17 -11.01
C GLN A 164 14.45 12.06 -12.15
N LYS A 165 15.78 12.08 -12.35
CA LYS A 165 16.46 12.93 -13.35
C LYS A 165 15.98 12.75 -14.80
N SER A 166 15.27 11.67 -15.14
CA SER A 166 14.68 11.54 -16.49
C SER A 166 13.46 12.44 -16.74
N ARG A 167 13.07 13.28 -15.76
CA ARG A 167 11.87 14.12 -15.79
C ARG A 167 12.19 15.62 -15.69
N ARG A 168 13.40 16.07 -16.07
CA ARG A 168 13.55 17.49 -16.42
C ARG A 168 12.75 17.71 -17.70
N PHE A 169 11.51 18.17 -17.52
CA PHE A 169 10.72 18.79 -18.56
C PHE A 169 11.54 20.00 -19.01
N ASP A 170 12.15 19.93 -20.20
CA ASP A 170 12.95 21.05 -20.72
C ASP A 170 11.99 22.21 -21.00
N PHE A 171 11.84 23.10 -20.03
CA PHE A 171 11.14 24.37 -20.20
C PHE A 171 11.76 25.18 -21.35
N ASP A 172 13.05 24.99 -21.62
CA ASP A 172 13.75 25.57 -22.76
C ASP A 172 13.17 25.09 -24.10
N VAL A 173 12.86 23.79 -24.24
CA VAL A 173 12.23 23.25 -25.46
C VAL A 173 10.81 23.80 -25.63
N LEU A 174 10.05 23.93 -24.55
CA LEU A 174 8.71 24.53 -24.60
C LEU A 174 8.77 26.02 -24.97
N MET A 175 9.73 26.75 -24.42
CA MET A 175 9.94 28.16 -24.70
C MET A 175 10.43 28.37 -26.14
N ASP A 176 11.27 27.48 -26.68
CA ASP A 176 11.68 27.52 -28.08
C ASP A 176 10.52 27.24 -29.02
N VAL A 177 9.64 26.27 -28.71
CA VAL A 177 8.42 26.00 -29.48
C VAL A 177 7.47 27.20 -29.46
N ILE A 178 7.32 27.86 -28.31
CA ILE A 178 6.50 29.09 -28.17
C ILE A 178 7.13 30.25 -28.97
N LYS A 179 8.44 30.46 -28.87
CA LYS A 179 9.17 31.49 -29.64
C LYS A 179 9.06 31.27 -31.14
N ILE A 180 9.13 30.01 -31.60
CA ILE A 180 8.97 29.66 -33.02
C ILE A 180 7.54 29.97 -33.48
N ARG A 181 6.53 29.72 -32.64
CA ARG A 181 5.13 30.08 -32.95
C ARG A 181 4.92 31.58 -33.01
N LEU A 182 5.44 32.33 -32.03
CA LEU A 182 5.35 33.80 -31.99
C LEU A 182 6.12 34.52 -33.11
N LYS A 183 7.06 33.84 -33.78
CA LYS A 183 7.77 34.37 -34.97
C LYS A 183 7.04 34.10 -36.29
N ARG A 184 6.05 33.20 -36.30
CA ARG A 184 5.30 32.82 -37.50
C ARG A 184 3.94 33.50 -37.61
N ASP A 185 3.49 34.16 -36.55
CA ASP A 185 2.42 35.16 -36.55
C ASP A 185 3.02 36.56 -36.75
#